data_AF-A0A382Q561-F1
#
_entry.id   AF-A0A382Q561-F1
#
_cell.length_a   1.000
_cell.length_b   1.000
_cell.length_c   1.000
_cell.angle_alpha   90.00
_cell.angle_beta   90.00
_cell.angle_gamma   90.00
#
_symmetry.space_group_name_H-M   'P 1'
#
loop_
_entity.id
_entity.type
_entity.pdbx_description
1 polymer ?
#
loop_
_entity_poly.entity_id
_entity_poly.type
_entity_poly.pdbx_seq_one_letter_code
_entity_poly.pdbx_strand_id
1 'polypeptide(L)'
;KRRGQQQTYHGVFSSHPSNDKRFQEVITKAQSLEVNISKDPQGNYMKYVDDMIYGDNEASGVRRGRDFYHQDLDIHLKAPEKWEIENTISSLFFYSQNGEASLSVQVDDQNMRETPKDYLYRNISSNLYEVEDFLLDGYEACSGILERSGKRFRIAVIFKDKKIFQFLGSLNSSEENFFSYDKDFLYIVRNFSKLKESERSLALPLRIKLHKVKKGQSYNSLANDSLIPNDPEKKLRLLNGDYPSGTLSAGRLIKIIK
;
A
#
# COMPACT_ATOMS: atom_id res chain seq x y z
N LYS A 1 36.69 -53.64 11.38
CA LYS A 1 36.74 -52.29 12.01
C LYS A 1 36.97 -51.28 10.87
N ARG A 2 35.98 -50.52 10.35
CA ARG A 2 35.54 -49.14 10.74
C ARG A 2 36.76 -48.23 11.06
N ARG A 3 37.00 -47.01 10.57
CA ARG A 3 36.32 -45.87 9.88
C ARG A 3 37.49 -45.01 9.27
N GLY A 4 37.34 -44.00 8.41
CA GLY A 4 36.20 -43.14 8.16
C GLY A 4 36.34 -42.25 6.92
N GLN A 5 35.18 -41.73 6.53
CA GLN A 5 34.91 -40.80 5.44
C GLN A 5 35.56 -39.43 5.70
N GLN A 6 36.11 -38.81 4.65
CA GLN A 6 36.13 -37.35 4.56
C GLN A 6 34.87 -36.92 3.80
N GLN A 7 33.88 -36.44 4.55
CA GLN A 7 32.78 -35.66 4.01
C GLN A 7 33.29 -34.23 3.81
N THR A 8 33.53 -33.85 2.56
CA THR A 8 33.58 -32.44 2.18
C THR A 8 32.15 -31.91 2.15
N TYR A 9 31.78 -31.21 3.23
CA TYR A 9 30.62 -30.34 3.26
C TYR A 9 30.80 -29.25 2.19
N HIS A 10 30.08 -29.36 1.08
CA HIS A 10 29.85 -28.24 0.17
C HIS A 10 28.45 -27.68 0.45
N GLY A 11 28.44 -26.40 0.83
CA GLY A 11 27.29 -25.70 1.35
C GLY A 11 26.09 -25.64 0.40
N VAL A 12 24.92 -25.68 1.00
CA VAL A 12 23.58 -25.65 0.41
C VAL A 12 23.21 -24.24 -0.11
N PHE A 13 24.17 -23.47 -0.63
CA PHE A 13 23.98 -22.07 -1.00
C PHE A 13 24.68 -21.69 -2.31
N SER A 14 24.61 -22.54 -3.33
CA SER A 14 25.06 -22.19 -4.67
C SER A 14 24.09 -22.73 -5.72
N SER A 15 22.92 -22.10 -5.80
CA SER A 15 22.01 -22.27 -6.94
C SER A 15 21.07 -21.08 -7.06
N HIS A 16 21.63 -19.89 -7.31
CA HIS A 16 20.91 -18.91 -8.10
C HIS A 16 21.25 -19.15 -9.57
N PRO A 17 20.32 -19.67 -10.39
CA PRO A 17 20.49 -19.64 -11.83
C PRO A 17 20.56 -18.18 -12.28
N SER A 18 21.47 -17.88 -13.21
CA SER A 18 21.58 -16.58 -13.84
C SER A 18 20.22 -16.16 -14.44
N ASN A 19 19.95 -14.85 -14.40
CA ASN A 19 18.72 -14.23 -14.89
C ASN A 19 18.34 -14.73 -16.31
N ASP A 20 19.36 -15.03 -17.13
CA ASP A 20 19.21 -15.53 -18.49
C ASP A 20 18.61 -16.94 -18.58
N LYS A 21 18.95 -17.85 -17.66
CA LYS A 21 18.35 -19.20 -17.64
C LYS A 21 16.88 -19.13 -17.25
N ARG A 22 16.53 -18.23 -16.33
CA ARG A 22 15.13 -18.00 -15.93
C ARG A 22 14.32 -17.39 -17.07
N PHE A 23 14.91 -16.48 -17.84
CA PHE A 23 14.28 -15.88 -19.01
C PHE A 23 14.10 -16.91 -20.16
N GLN A 24 15.12 -17.72 -20.43
CA GLN A 24 15.03 -18.80 -21.42
C GLN A 24 13.99 -19.85 -21.02
N GLU A 25 13.95 -20.29 -19.75
CA GLU A 25 12.92 -21.22 -19.26
C GLU A 25 11.49 -20.66 -19.38
N VAL A 26 11.31 -19.34 -19.19
CA VAL A 26 10.02 -18.66 -19.42
C VAL A 26 9.67 -18.64 -20.91
N ILE A 27 10.63 -18.36 -21.80
CA ILE A 27 10.42 -18.39 -23.26
C ILE A 27 10.09 -19.81 -23.74
N THR A 28 10.83 -20.82 -23.29
CA THR A 28 10.61 -22.22 -23.70
C THR A 28 9.31 -22.78 -23.11
N LYS A 29 8.92 -22.38 -21.89
CA LYS A 29 7.58 -22.68 -21.35
C LYS A 29 6.48 -21.94 -22.12
N ALA A 30 6.71 -20.69 -22.55
CA ALA A 30 5.75 -19.95 -23.35
C ALA A 30 5.57 -20.53 -24.76
N GLN A 31 6.64 -21.05 -25.38
CA GLN A 31 6.59 -21.73 -26.69
C GLN A 31 5.99 -23.14 -26.62
N SER A 32 6.22 -23.89 -25.54
CA SER A 32 5.58 -25.20 -25.33
C SER A 32 4.13 -25.08 -24.82
N LEU A 33 3.69 -23.88 -24.47
CA LEU A 33 2.30 -23.48 -24.27
C LEU A 33 1.70 -22.86 -25.54
N GLU A 34 2.02 -23.38 -26.73
CA GLU A 34 1.05 -23.43 -27.85
C GLU A 34 -0.12 -24.37 -27.50
N VAL A 35 -0.66 -24.21 -26.29
CA VAL A 35 -2.04 -24.54 -26.01
C VAL A 35 -2.82 -23.68 -26.98
N ASN A 36 -3.68 -24.31 -27.77
CA ASN A 36 -4.83 -23.65 -28.36
C ASN A 36 -5.58 -22.97 -27.20
N ILE A 37 -5.15 -21.75 -26.84
CA ILE A 37 -5.97 -20.81 -26.11
C ILE A 37 -7.09 -20.56 -27.10
N SER A 38 -8.13 -21.40 -27.02
CA SER A 38 -9.42 -21.04 -27.55
C SER A 38 -9.65 -19.64 -27.02
N LYS A 39 -9.51 -18.64 -27.90
CA LYS A 39 -10.11 -17.33 -27.71
C LYS A 39 -11.53 -17.66 -27.34
N ASP A 40 -11.84 -17.53 -26.05
CA ASP A 40 -13.13 -17.84 -25.47
C ASP A 40 -14.24 -17.64 -26.51
N PRO A 41 -14.74 -18.72 -27.13
CA PRO A 41 -15.56 -18.59 -28.34
C PRO A 41 -16.89 -17.87 -28.08
N GLN A 42 -17.23 -17.69 -26.79
CA GLN A 42 -18.47 -17.05 -26.35
C GLN A 42 -18.28 -15.72 -25.60
N GLY A 43 -17.05 -15.25 -25.39
CA GLY A 43 -16.78 -13.98 -24.71
C GLY A 43 -17.23 -13.92 -23.23
N ASN A 44 -17.34 -15.08 -22.57
CA ASN A 44 -17.72 -15.22 -21.16
C ASN A 44 -16.64 -14.74 -20.16
N TYR A 45 -15.35 -14.76 -20.50
CA TYR A 45 -14.26 -14.30 -19.61
C TYR A 45 -14.48 -12.85 -19.15
N MET A 46 -14.99 -12.04 -20.07
CA MET A 46 -15.19 -10.61 -19.85
C MET A 46 -16.23 -10.39 -18.74
N LYS A 47 -17.26 -11.25 -18.66
CA LYS A 47 -18.29 -11.21 -17.60
C LYS A 47 -17.74 -11.60 -16.23
N TYR A 48 -16.79 -12.53 -16.16
CA TYR A 48 -16.15 -12.90 -14.90
C TYR A 48 -15.19 -11.82 -14.38
N VAL A 49 -14.66 -11.00 -15.29
CA VAL A 49 -13.79 -9.86 -14.94
C VAL A 49 -14.61 -8.63 -14.53
N ASP A 50 -15.87 -8.55 -14.92
CA ASP A 50 -16.77 -7.49 -14.47
C ASP A 50 -16.95 -7.56 -12.95
N ASP A 51 -16.89 -6.40 -12.31
CA ASP A 51 -17.01 -6.18 -10.87
C ASP A 51 -15.86 -6.68 -9.98
N MET A 52 -14.78 -7.23 -10.57
CA MET A 52 -13.57 -7.56 -9.82
C MET A 52 -12.93 -6.32 -9.18
N ILE A 53 -12.41 -6.46 -7.96
CA ILE A 53 -11.68 -5.40 -7.26
C ILE A 53 -10.37 -5.09 -8.00
N TYR A 54 -10.06 -3.80 -8.12
CA TYR A 54 -8.83 -3.29 -8.70
C TYR A 54 -8.00 -2.53 -7.66
N GLY A 55 -6.78 -2.99 -7.41
CA GLY A 55 -5.86 -2.35 -6.47
C GLY A 55 -6.22 -2.67 -5.02
N ASP A 56 -6.41 -1.63 -4.22
CA ASP A 56 -6.69 -1.76 -2.79
C ASP A 56 -8.10 -2.33 -2.55
N ASN A 57 -8.26 -3.11 -1.47
CA ASN A 57 -9.54 -3.68 -1.07
C ASN A 57 -10.11 -2.98 0.17
N GLU A 58 -11.43 -2.99 0.34
CA GLU A 58 -12.12 -2.31 1.45
C GLU A 58 -11.65 -2.79 2.83
N ALA A 59 -11.45 -4.10 2.98
CA ALA A 59 -11.09 -4.73 4.25
C ALA A 59 -9.68 -4.35 4.74
N SER A 60 -8.78 -3.96 3.83
CA SER A 60 -7.45 -3.44 4.16
C SER A 60 -7.39 -1.91 4.09
N GLY A 61 -8.47 -1.25 3.70
CA GLY A 61 -8.50 0.18 3.39
C GLY A 61 -8.04 0.52 1.98
N VAL A 62 -8.30 1.76 1.57
CA VAL A 62 -8.24 2.21 0.18
C VAL A 62 -7.49 3.55 0.09
N ARG A 63 -6.60 3.67 -0.90
CA ARG A 63 -5.86 4.90 -1.18
C ARG A 63 -6.50 5.71 -2.30
N ARG A 64 -6.47 7.03 -2.15
CA ARG A 64 -6.77 8.01 -3.21
C ARG A 64 -5.73 9.12 -3.18
N GLY A 65 -4.78 9.08 -4.10
CA GLY A 65 -3.68 10.04 -4.13
C GLY A 65 -2.86 9.99 -2.83
N ARG A 66 -2.92 11.05 -2.03
CA ARG A 66 -2.22 11.17 -0.74
C ARG A 66 -3.09 10.81 0.46
N ASP A 67 -4.33 10.39 0.22
CA ASP A 67 -5.28 10.11 1.27
C ASP A 67 -5.50 8.59 1.38
N PHE A 68 -5.60 8.10 2.61
CA PHE A 68 -5.94 6.73 2.94
C PHE A 68 -7.26 6.72 3.73
N TYR A 69 -8.15 5.79 3.38
CA TYR A 69 -9.46 5.64 3.97
C TYR A 69 -9.67 4.20 4.40
N HIS A 70 -10.22 3.96 5.58
CA HIS A 70 -10.61 2.62 6.01
C HIS A 70 -12.03 2.64 6.56
N GLN A 71 -12.95 1.97 5.88
CA GLN A 71 -14.38 2.04 6.20
C GLN A 71 -14.71 1.37 7.54
N ASP A 72 -14.24 0.14 7.76
CA ASP A 72 -14.56 -0.61 8.98
C ASP A 72 -13.95 0.00 10.25
N LEU A 73 -12.73 0.53 10.16
CA LEU A 73 -12.09 1.26 11.25
C LEU A 73 -12.61 2.70 11.39
N ASP A 74 -13.37 3.19 10.39
CA ASP A 74 -13.89 4.55 10.28
C ASP A 74 -12.79 5.61 10.46
N ILE A 75 -11.68 5.46 9.72
CA ILE A 75 -10.52 6.38 9.77
C ILE A 75 -10.13 6.94 8.40
N HIS A 76 -9.55 8.15 8.45
CA HIS A 76 -8.85 8.81 7.36
C HIS A 76 -7.44 9.23 7.83
N LEU A 77 -6.47 9.07 6.94
CA LEU A 77 -5.09 9.52 7.10
C LEU A 77 -4.61 10.21 5.83
N LYS A 78 -3.64 11.11 5.97
CA LYS A 78 -3.09 11.87 4.85
C LYS A 78 -1.57 11.93 4.87
N ALA A 79 -0.98 11.63 3.71
CA ALA A 79 0.45 11.75 3.47
C ALA A 79 0.87 13.21 3.16
N PRO A 80 2.05 13.65 3.60
CA PRO A 80 2.66 14.90 3.19
C PRO A 80 2.90 14.94 1.67
N GLU A 81 3.28 16.11 1.15
CA GLU A 81 3.59 16.21 -0.28
C GLU A 81 4.82 15.36 -0.64
N LYS A 82 4.78 14.71 -1.80
CA LYS A 82 5.84 13.82 -2.30
C LYS A 82 6.09 12.56 -1.46
N TRP A 83 5.19 12.25 -0.53
CA TRP A 83 5.16 10.97 0.16
C TRP A 83 4.23 9.99 -0.56
N GLU A 84 4.59 8.72 -0.53
CA GLU A 84 3.80 7.62 -1.09
C GLU A 84 3.20 6.77 0.01
N ILE A 85 2.01 6.22 -0.24
CA ILE A 85 1.32 5.32 0.68
C ILE A 85 1.35 3.92 0.08
N GLU A 86 1.85 2.96 0.84
CA GLU A 86 1.77 1.55 0.55
C GLU A 86 0.81 0.89 1.55
N ASN A 87 -0.24 0.27 1.04
CA ASN A 87 -1.19 -0.46 1.85
C ASN A 87 -0.97 -1.97 1.71
N THR A 88 -0.79 -2.65 2.84
CA THR A 88 -0.70 -4.11 2.91
C THR A 88 -1.86 -4.66 3.73
N ILE A 89 -2.04 -5.98 3.74
CA ILE A 89 -3.14 -6.63 4.47
C ILE A 89 -3.07 -6.34 5.99
N SER A 90 -1.87 -6.17 6.54
CA SER A 90 -1.67 -6.04 7.99
C SER A 90 -1.18 -4.66 8.45
N SER A 91 -0.66 -3.84 7.55
CA SER A 91 0.06 -2.62 7.88
C SER A 91 -0.07 -1.56 6.80
N LEU A 92 -0.09 -0.30 7.21
CA LEU A 92 -0.04 0.86 6.34
C LEU A 92 1.34 1.50 6.44
N PHE A 93 1.97 1.79 5.31
CA PHE A 93 3.27 2.45 5.25
C PHE A 93 3.20 3.76 4.48
N PHE A 94 3.97 4.73 4.95
CA PHE A 94 4.20 6.01 4.32
C PHE A 94 5.69 6.12 4.03
N TYR A 95 6.07 6.41 2.80
CA TYR A 95 7.47 6.57 2.40
C TYR A 95 7.73 7.98 1.90
N SER A 96 8.83 8.59 2.34
CA SER A 96 9.27 9.86 1.79
C SER A 96 9.78 9.70 0.37
N GLN A 97 9.97 10.83 -0.32
CA GLN A 97 10.63 10.84 -1.61
C GLN A 97 11.98 10.11 -1.52
N ASN A 98 12.24 9.19 -2.46
CA ASN A 98 13.43 8.33 -2.52
C ASN A 98 13.59 7.34 -1.36
N GLY A 99 12.61 7.19 -0.46
CA GLY A 99 12.63 6.19 0.62
C GLY A 99 13.64 6.47 1.73
N GLU A 100 14.00 7.73 1.97
CA GLU A 100 14.93 8.13 3.05
C GLU A 100 14.31 8.00 4.45
N ALA A 101 12.99 8.22 4.54
CA ALA A 101 12.19 8.10 5.74
C ALA A 101 10.97 7.23 5.48
N SER A 102 10.49 6.56 6.52
CA SER A 102 9.25 5.80 6.47
C SER A 102 8.50 5.91 7.78
N LEU A 103 7.17 5.83 7.70
CA LEU A 103 6.30 5.70 8.85
C LEU A 103 5.37 4.51 8.64
N SER A 104 5.28 3.64 9.64
CA SER A 104 4.31 2.56 9.66
C SER A 104 3.15 2.88 10.61
N VAL A 105 1.97 2.38 10.26
CA VAL A 105 0.78 2.39 11.11
C VAL A 105 0.32 0.96 11.32
N GLN A 106 0.14 0.59 12.59
CA GLN A 106 -0.39 -0.70 13.03
C GLN A 106 -1.59 -0.48 13.93
N VAL A 107 -2.48 -1.47 13.99
CA VAL A 107 -3.72 -1.38 14.77
C VAL A 107 -3.82 -2.59 15.69
N ASP A 108 -3.91 -2.31 17.00
CA ASP A 108 -4.08 -3.32 18.05
C ASP A 108 -5.39 -3.11 18.81
N ASP A 109 -5.84 -4.14 19.52
CA ASP A 109 -6.96 -4.04 20.46
C ASP A 109 -6.55 -3.38 21.78
N GLN A 110 -7.37 -2.44 22.25
CA GLN A 110 -7.22 -1.83 23.56
C GLN A 110 -7.77 -2.77 24.63
N ASN A 111 -6.88 -3.53 25.24
CA ASN A 111 -7.22 -4.52 26.27
C ASN A 111 -7.18 -3.95 27.70
N MET A 112 -6.64 -2.75 27.90
CA MET A 112 -6.47 -2.11 29.20
C MET A 112 -7.07 -0.71 29.19
N ARG A 113 -7.63 -0.30 30.34
CA ARG A 113 -8.07 1.07 30.55
C ARG A 113 -6.90 1.88 31.10
N GLU A 114 -6.20 2.55 30.20
CA GLU A 114 -5.03 3.39 30.46
C GLU A 114 -5.06 4.61 29.53
N THR A 115 -4.19 5.59 29.77
CA THR A 115 -4.01 6.71 28.85
C THR A 115 -3.05 6.33 27.71
N PRO A 116 -3.09 7.02 26.54
CA PRO A 116 -2.12 6.78 25.47
C PRO A 116 -0.66 6.94 25.93
N LYS A 117 -0.41 7.88 26.86
CA LYS A 117 0.90 8.08 27.48
C LYS A 117 1.35 6.89 28.33
N ASP A 118 0.47 6.40 29.20
CA ASP A 118 0.76 5.22 30.02
C ASP A 118 1.04 4.00 29.15
N TYR A 119 0.28 3.85 28.05
CA TYR A 119 0.53 2.81 27.06
C TYR A 119 1.94 2.92 26.46
N LEU A 120 2.40 4.12 26.06
CA LEU A 120 3.76 4.29 25.53
C LEU A 120 4.81 3.90 26.57
N TYR A 121 4.72 4.41 27.81
CA TYR A 121 5.69 4.08 28.86
C TYR A 121 5.67 2.60 29.26
N ARG A 122 4.52 1.94 29.18
CA ARG A 122 4.39 0.51 29.47
C ARG A 122 5.05 -0.37 28.40
N ASN A 123 4.91 -0.01 27.12
CA ASN A 123 5.39 -0.84 26.01
C ASN A 123 6.84 -0.50 25.58
N ILE A 124 7.42 0.58 26.09
CA ILE A 124 8.74 1.06 25.69
C ILE A 124 9.69 1.07 26.88
N SER A 125 10.74 0.27 26.80
CA SER A 125 11.77 0.14 27.84
C SER A 125 12.91 1.17 27.73
N SER A 126 12.76 2.17 26.85
CA SER A 126 13.81 3.12 26.46
C SER A 126 13.38 4.55 26.76
N ASN A 127 14.34 5.47 26.74
CA ASN A 127 14.06 6.88 27.04
C ASN A 127 13.13 7.47 25.97
N LEU A 128 12.03 8.05 26.45
CA LEU A 128 11.12 8.86 25.67
C LEU A 128 11.40 10.34 25.94
N TYR A 129 11.56 11.10 24.86
CA TYR A 129 11.77 12.54 24.89
C TYR A 129 10.59 13.23 24.21
N GLU A 130 10.39 14.51 24.53
CA GLU A 130 9.36 15.34 23.90
C GLU A 130 7.97 14.66 23.88
N VAL A 131 7.62 14.02 25.01
CA VAL A 131 6.35 13.32 25.16
C VAL A 131 5.24 14.36 25.32
N GLU A 132 4.28 14.35 24.41
CA GLU A 132 3.16 15.28 24.36
C GLU A 132 1.85 14.52 24.22
N ASP A 133 0.90 14.83 25.10
CA ASP A 133 -0.50 14.43 25.00
C ASP A 133 -1.28 15.47 24.21
N PHE A 134 -2.17 15.02 23.32
CA PHE A 134 -3.05 15.90 22.56
C PHE A 134 -4.35 15.20 22.16
N LEU A 135 -5.31 15.98 21.68
CA LEU A 135 -6.60 15.50 21.18
C LEU A 135 -6.69 15.70 19.67
N LEU A 136 -7.15 14.67 18.95
CA LEU A 136 -7.48 14.74 17.53
C LEU A 136 -8.95 14.42 17.36
N ASP A 137 -9.78 15.40 17.02
CA ASP A 137 -11.24 15.23 16.86
C ASP A 137 -11.92 14.52 18.05
N GLY A 138 -11.39 14.73 19.27
CA GLY A 138 -11.89 14.11 20.50
C GLY A 138 -11.27 12.74 20.85
N TYR A 139 -10.35 12.23 20.03
CA TYR A 139 -9.56 11.03 20.32
C TYR A 139 -8.32 11.38 21.13
N GLU A 140 -8.08 10.62 22.21
CA GLU A 140 -6.89 10.74 23.02
C GLU A 140 -5.66 10.22 22.25
N ALA A 141 -4.63 11.05 22.17
CA ALA A 141 -3.39 10.73 21.50
C ALA A 141 -2.18 11.15 22.34
N CYS A 142 -1.08 10.42 22.17
CA CYS A 142 0.22 10.79 22.72
C CYS A 142 1.29 10.54 21.66
N SER A 143 2.26 11.46 21.56
CA SER A 143 3.45 11.27 20.73
C SER A 143 4.72 11.52 21.53
N GLY A 144 5.84 10.95 21.08
CA GLY A 144 7.15 11.23 21.63
C GLY A 144 8.26 10.83 20.65
N ILE A 145 9.50 11.13 21.03
CA ILE A 145 10.70 10.66 20.35
C ILE A 145 11.32 9.55 21.20
N LEU A 146 11.44 8.37 20.61
CA LEU A 146 12.15 7.24 21.17
C LEU A 146 13.60 7.27 20.67
N GLU A 147 14.57 7.24 21.57
CA GLU A 147 15.97 7.02 21.22
C GLU A 147 16.41 5.61 21.64
N ARG A 148 16.86 4.81 20.66
CA ARG A 148 17.30 3.43 20.88
C ARG A 148 18.49 3.10 20.01
N SER A 149 19.59 2.67 20.64
CA SER A 149 20.83 2.29 19.95
C SER A 149 21.39 3.38 19.03
N GLY A 150 21.34 4.65 19.47
CA GLY A 150 21.77 5.82 18.69
C GLY A 150 20.73 6.34 17.69
N LYS A 151 19.72 5.53 17.35
CA LYS A 151 18.66 5.92 16.40
C LYS A 151 17.50 6.60 17.09
N ARG A 152 16.94 7.61 16.43
CA ARG A 152 15.70 8.28 16.83
C ARG A 152 14.52 7.78 16.01
N PHE A 153 13.38 7.65 16.68
CA PHE A 153 12.12 7.22 16.13
C PHE A 153 11.02 8.16 16.61
N ARG A 154 10.15 8.60 15.70
CA ARG A 154 8.91 9.28 16.09
C ARG A 154 7.88 8.21 16.39
N ILE A 155 7.36 8.20 17.61
CA ILE A 155 6.26 7.31 17.98
C ILE A 155 5.00 8.13 18.25
N ALA A 156 3.86 7.58 17.93
CA ALA A 156 2.59 8.10 18.42
C ALA A 156 1.57 6.98 18.59
N VAL A 157 0.62 7.20 19.48
CA VAL A 157 -0.53 6.33 19.68
C VAL A 157 -1.80 7.17 19.72
N ILE A 158 -2.86 6.65 19.10
CA ILE A 158 -4.18 7.26 19.11
C ILE A 158 -5.18 6.18 19.51
N PHE A 159 -6.05 6.48 20.48
CA PHE A 159 -7.10 5.59 20.94
C PHE A 159 -8.44 5.96 20.31
N LYS A 160 -9.07 5.00 19.63
CA LYS A 160 -10.40 5.16 19.03
C LYS A 160 -11.12 3.83 19.05
N ASP A 161 -12.37 3.81 19.52
CA ASP A 161 -13.27 2.65 19.47
C ASP A 161 -12.68 1.33 19.99
N LYS A 162 -11.94 1.38 21.12
CA LYS A 162 -11.20 0.25 21.71
C LYS A 162 -10.10 -0.32 20.80
N LYS A 163 -9.62 0.47 19.84
CA LYS A 163 -8.44 0.20 19.03
C LYS A 163 -7.34 1.19 19.37
N ILE A 164 -6.10 0.72 19.20
CA ILE A 164 -4.88 1.50 19.39
C ILE A 164 -4.20 1.60 18.03
N PHE A 165 -4.14 2.81 17.49
CA PHE A 165 -3.41 3.12 16.26
C PHE A 165 -2.00 3.53 16.62
N GLN A 166 -1.03 2.71 16.26
CA GLN A 166 0.38 2.87 16.59
C GLN A 166 1.15 3.36 15.38
N PHE A 167 1.83 4.49 15.53
CA PHE A 167 2.63 5.13 14.49
C PHE A 167 4.10 4.98 14.86
N LEU A 168 4.92 4.53 13.91
CA LEU A 168 6.37 4.43 14.08
C LEU A 168 7.06 5.02 12.85
N GLY A 169 7.63 6.21 13.01
CA GLY A 169 8.45 6.91 12.03
C GLY A 169 9.94 6.67 12.26
N SER A 170 10.67 6.33 11.19
CA SER A 170 12.11 6.09 11.22
C SER A 170 12.81 6.52 9.93
N LEU A 171 14.12 6.73 10.01
CA LEU A 171 14.98 6.98 8.86
C LEU A 171 15.68 5.69 8.42
N ASN A 172 15.89 5.56 7.11
CA ASN A 172 16.50 4.38 6.51
C ASN A 172 18.04 4.49 6.36
N SER A 173 18.61 5.70 6.23
CA SER A 173 20.03 5.85 5.86
C SER A 173 20.84 6.90 6.63
N SER A 174 20.25 8.01 7.11
CA SER A 174 21.01 9.05 7.84
C SER A 174 20.24 9.66 9.00
N GLU A 175 20.81 9.59 10.21
CA GLU A 175 20.24 10.13 11.46
C GLU A 175 20.29 11.66 11.54
N GLU A 176 21.16 12.32 10.77
CA GLU A 176 21.42 13.77 10.85
C GLU A 176 20.19 14.61 10.47
N ASN A 177 19.25 14.04 9.69
CA ASN A 177 18.06 14.73 9.19
C ASN A 177 16.76 14.33 9.89
N PHE A 178 16.81 13.68 11.07
CA PHE A 178 15.60 13.22 11.77
C PHE A 178 14.58 14.34 11.96
N PHE A 179 15.00 15.49 12.49
CA PHE A 179 14.09 16.61 12.75
C PHE A 179 13.50 17.24 11.48
N SER A 180 14.13 17.03 10.32
CA SER A 180 13.57 17.46 9.03
C SER A 180 12.35 16.61 8.65
N TYR A 181 12.44 15.29 8.84
CA TYR A 181 11.35 14.35 8.58
C TYR A 181 10.35 14.23 9.73
N ASP A 182 10.74 14.64 10.94
CA ASP A 182 9.89 14.61 12.12
C ASP A 182 8.59 15.42 11.96
N LYS A 183 8.69 16.56 11.27
CA LYS A 183 7.53 17.39 10.92
C LYS A 183 6.55 16.64 10.01
N ASP A 184 7.08 15.85 9.08
CA ASP A 184 6.28 15.03 8.16
C ASP A 184 5.61 13.86 8.90
N PHE A 185 6.33 13.21 9.83
CA PHE A 185 5.73 12.19 10.69
C PHE A 185 4.58 12.76 11.54
N LEU A 186 4.79 13.90 12.19
CA LEU A 186 3.75 14.58 12.96
C LEU A 186 2.59 15.06 12.07
N TYR A 187 2.86 15.45 10.82
CA TYR A 187 1.81 15.77 9.87
C TYR A 187 0.89 14.57 9.63
N ILE A 188 1.44 13.37 9.42
CA ILE A 188 0.64 12.15 9.21
C ILE A 188 -0.19 11.86 10.46
N VAL A 189 0.43 11.87 11.64
CA VAL A 189 -0.25 11.62 12.94
C VAL A 189 -1.39 12.63 13.16
N ARG A 190 -1.14 13.92 12.93
CA ARG A 190 -2.12 14.99 13.15
C ARG A 190 -3.22 15.06 12.10
N ASN A 191 -3.07 14.37 10.97
CA ASN A 191 -4.14 14.20 9.97
C ASN A 191 -4.93 12.90 10.16
N PHE A 192 -4.76 12.21 11.30
CA PHE A 192 -5.69 11.17 11.70
C PHE A 192 -7.03 11.78 12.05
N SER A 193 -8.09 11.32 11.38
CA SER A 193 -9.46 11.73 11.67
C SER A 193 -10.41 10.56 11.44
N LYS A 194 -11.66 10.71 11.89
CA LYS A 194 -12.73 9.79 11.46
C LYS A 194 -13.15 10.10 10.03
N LEU A 195 -13.74 9.12 9.36
CA LEU A 195 -14.34 9.38 8.04
C LEU A 195 -15.46 10.41 8.14
N LYS A 196 -15.39 11.44 7.29
CA LYS A 196 -16.54 12.33 7.06
C LYS A 196 -17.57 11.61 6.19
N GLU A 197 -18.82 12.04 6.29
CA GLU A 197 -19.90 11.45 5.49
C GLU A 197 -19.63 11.56 3.98
N SER A 198 -19.04 12.68 3.54
CA SER A 198 -18.63 12.90 2.15
C SER A 198 -17.47 12.01 1.70
N GLU A 199 -16.70 11.43 2.62
CA GLU A 199 -15.52 10.61 2.35
C GLU A 199 -15.85 9.11 2.30
N ARG A 200 -17.03 8.70 2.76
CA ARG A 200 -17.44 7.28 2.76
C ARG A 200 -17.41 6.64 1.37
N SER A 201 -17.79 7.39 0.33
CA SER A 201 -17.71 6.90 -1.05
C SER A 201 -16.27 6.75 -1.55
N LEU A 202 -15.31 7.49 -0.98
CA LEU A 202 -13.88 7.39 -1.32
C LEU A 202 -13.21 6.18 -0.66
N ALA A 203 -13.79 5.66 0.42
CA ALA A 203 -13.35 4.46 1.12
C ALA A 203 -13.70 3.16 0.38
N LEU A 204 -14.56 3.22 -0.64
CA LEU A 204 -14.96 2.06 -1.42
C LEU A 204 -13.84 1.61 -2.37
N PRO A 205 -13.66 0.30 -2.61
CA PRO A 205 -12.64 -0.20 -3.51
C PRO A 205 -12.99 0.15 -4.96
N LEU A 206 -11.95 0.33 -5.77
CA LEU A 206 -12.14 0.47 -7.21
C LEU A 206 -12.52 -0.89 -7.81
N ARG A 207 -13.39 -0.88 -8.82
CA ARG A 207 -13.86 -2.09 -9.49
C ARG A 207 -13.66 -2.00 -10.99
N ILE A 208 -13.35 -3.14 -11.59
CA ILE A 208 -13.34 -3.30 -13.03
C ILE A 208 -14.78 -3.31 -13.51
N LYS A 209 -15.09 -2.47 -14.51
CA LYS A 209 -16.38 -2.48 -15.20
C LYS A 209 -16.20 -2.65 -16.68
N LEU A 210 -17.08 -3.41 -17.30
CA LEU A 210 -17.15 -3.49 -18.75
C LEU A 210 -17.79 -2.23 -19.34
N HIS A 211 -17.16 -1.67 -20.34
CA HIS A 211 -17.63 -0.50 -21.07
C HIS A 211 -17.60 -0.76 -22.57
N LYS A 212 -18.72 -0.49 -23.23
CA LYS A 212 -18.79 -0.52 -24.70
C LYS A 212 -18.36 0.85 -25.24
N VAL A 213 -17.24 0.88 -25.95
CA VAL A 213 -16.67 2.11 -26.50
C VAL A 213 -17.68 2.81 -27.40
N LYS A 214 -17.97 4.08 -27.10
CA LYS A 214 -18.82 4.94 -27.93
C LYS A 214 -17.99 5.59 -29.03
N LYS A 215 -18.65 5.98 -30.12
CA LYS A 215 -18.00 6.70 -31.23
C LYS A 215 -17.35 7.99 -30.71
N GLY A 216 -16.08 8.20 -31.03
CA GLY A 216 -15.31 9.39 -30.63
C GLY A 216 -14.62 9.29 -29.26
N GLN A 217 -14.82 8.22 -28.48
CA GLN A 217 -14.09 8.03 -27.22
C GLN A 217 -12.64 7.64 -27.48
N SER A 218 -11.75 8.20 -26.66
CA SER A 218 -10.33 7.87 -26.58
C SER A 218 -9.96 7.42 -25.17
N TYR A 219 -8.81 6.76 -25.02
CA TYR A 219 -8.27 6.45 -23.70
C TYR A 219 -8.11 7.70 -22.84
N ASN A 220 -7.68 8.82 -23.44
CA ASN A 220 -7.56 10.09 -22.76
C ASN A 220 -8.91 10.56 -22.19
N SER A 221 -9.98 10.51 -23.00
CA SER A 221 -11.31 10.91 -22.53
C SER A 221 -11.84 10.01 -21.40
N LEU A 222 -11.58 8.69 -21.46
CA LEU A 222 -12.00 7.76 -20.42
C LEU A 222 -11.13 7.87 -19.16
N ALA A 223 -9.87 8.27 -19.32
CA ALA A 223 -8.95 8.47 -18.21
C ALA A 223 -9.33 9.70 -17.36
N ASN A 224 -9.95 10.72 -17.95
CA ASN A 224 -10.42 11.90 -17.22
C ASN A 224 -11.53 11.58 -16.20
N ASP A 225 -12.35 10.56 -16.50
CA ASP A 225 -13.41 10.07 -15.60
C ASP A 225 -12.92 8.91 -14.71
N SER A 226 -11.65 8.52 -14.82
CA SER A 226 -11.08 7.35 -14.14
C SER A 226 -10.53 7.71 -12.77
N LEU A 227 -10.83 6.87 -11.77
CA LEU A 227 -10.28 6.99 -10.41
C LEU A 227 -8.92 6.30 -10.25
N ILE A 228 -8.30 5.82 -11.33
CA ILE A 228 -6.98 5.20 -11.29
C ILE A 228 -5.93 6.26 -10.95
N PRO A 229 -5.12 6.07 -9.89
CA PRO A 229 -4.05 6.99 -9.56
C PRO A 229 -2.89 6.86 -10.56
N ASN A 230 -2.17 7.96 -10.83
CA ASN A 230 -0.92 8.02 -11.61
C ASN A 230 -0.99 7.39 -13.02
N ASP A 231 -0.98 8.22 -14.06
CA ASP A 231 -1.06 7.81 -15.47
C ASP A 231 -2.30 6.94 -15.81
N PRO A 232 -3.53 7.40 -15.52
CA PRO A 232 -4.75 6.63 -15.77
C PRO A 232 -4.89 6.18 -17.22
N GLU A 233 -4.47 7.01 -18.18
CA GLU A 233 -4.52 6.67 -19.61
C GLU A 233 -3.62 5.46 -19.94
N LYS A 234 -2.36 5.47 -19.50
CA LYS A 234 -1.41 4.37 -19.77
C LYS A 234 -1.86 3.09 -19.09
N LYS A 235 -2.40 3.18 -17.87
CA LYS A 235 -2.92 2.03 -17.12
C LYS A 235 -4.17 1.45 -17.77
N LEU A 236 -5.08 2.29 -18.28
CA LEU A 236 -6.23 1.82 -19.05
C LEU A 236 -5.81 1.12 -20.35
N ARG A 237 -4.80 1.66 -21.07
CA ARG A 237 -4.22 0.98 -22.24
C ARG A 237 -3.65 -0.37 -21.88
N LEU A 238 -2.86 -0.44 -20.80
CA LEU A 238 -2.26 -1.69 -20.31
C LEU A 238 -3.34 -2.72 -19.94
N LEU A 239 -4.36 -2.31 -19.18
CA LEU A 239 -5.48 -3.17 -18.74
C LEU A 239 -6.24 -3.82 -19.92
N ASN A 240 -6.25 -3.12 -21.06
CA ASN A 240 -6.95 -3.51 -22.28
C ASN A 240 -6.06 -4.08 -23.37
N GLY A 241 -4.75 -4.24 -23.12
CA GLY A 241 -3.79 -4.80 -24.08
C GLY A 241 -3.37 -3.85 -25.20
N ASP A 242 -3.61 -2.55 -25.05
CA ASP A 242 -3.34 -1.51 -26.07
C ASP A 242 -2.11 -0.66 -25.70
N TYR A 243 -1.25 -1.11 -24.78
CA TYR A 243 -0.03 -0.41 -24.41
C TYR A 243 1.07 -0.55 -25.49
N PRO A 244 1.89 0.49 -25.79
CA PRO A 244 1.83 1.85 -25.23
C PRO A 244 0.90 2.79 -26.00
N SER A 245 0.56 2.51 -27.27
CA SER A 245 -0.04 3.48 -28.20
C SER A 245 -1.33 3.03 -28.91
N GLY A 246 -1.85 1.84 -28.62
CA GLY A 246 -3.04 1.29 -29.27
C GLY A 246 -4.31 2.10 -29.01
N THR A 247 -5.18 2.24 -30.02
CA THR A 247 -6.36 3.12 -29.97
C THR A 247 -7.66 2.36 -29.74
N LEU A 248 -8.69 3.08 -29.27
CA LEU A 248 -10.02 2.52 -29.10
C LEU A 248 -10.78 2.46 -30.42
N SER A 249 -11.53 1.39 -30.61
CA SER A 249 -12.48 1.23 -31.72
C SER A 249 -13.91 1.23 -31.18
N ALA A 250 -14.79 2.00 -31.82
CA ALA A 250 -16.20 2.07 -31.42
C ALA A 250 -16.85 0.68 -31.44
N GLY A 251 -17.66 0.38 -30.43
CA GLY A 251 -18.34 -0.91 -30.27
C GLY A 251 -17.51 -1.99 -29.57
N ARG A 252 -16.19 -1.83 -29.42
CA ARG A 252 -15.33 -2.74 -28.65
C ARG A 252 -15.75 -2.71 -27.18
N LEU A 253 -15.84 -3.87 -26.54
CA LEU A 253 -15.92 -3.98 -25.09
C LEU A 253 -14.53 -3.86 -24.49
N ILE A 254 -14.37 -2.94 -23.55
CA ILE A 254 -13.13 -2.69 -22.81
C ILE A 254 -13.39 -2.72 -21.32
N LYS A 255 -12.33 -2.87 -20.55
CA LYS A 255 -12.30 -2.78 -19.10
C LYS A 255 -11.99 -1.33 -18.72
N ILE A 256 -12.83 -0.74 -17.89
CA ILE A 256 -12.58 0.56 -17.24
C ILE A 256 -12.60 0.35 -15.73
N ILE A 257 -12.07 1.32 -14.99
CA ILE A 257 -12.06 1.29 -13.53
C ILE A 257 -13.01 2.37 -13.03
N LYS A 258 -13.87 1.99 -12.08
CA LYS A 258 -14.83 2.88 -11.42
C LYS A 258 -14.76 2.74 -9.91
#